data_AF-A0A5K3FHA5-F1
#
_entry.id   AF-A0A5K3FHA5-F1
#
_cell.length_a   1.000
_cell.length_b   1.000
_cell.length_c   1.000
_cell.angle_alpha   90.00
_cell.angle_beta   90.00
_cell.angle_gamma   90.00
#
_symmetry.space_group_name_H-M   'P 1'
#
loop_
_entity.id
_entity.type
_entity.pdbx_description
1 polymer ?
#
loop_
_entity_poly.entity_id
_entity_poly.type
_entity_poly.pdbx_seq_one_letter_code
_entity_poly.pdbx_strand_id
1 'polypeptide(L)'
;MELLTKLRESVNPPASNMMMLNYSVELESIAKDWISNCSVLAPEPKNLPKNVSFTQSMDFVTRPSFESVIQNMSAEKGIYDYYNNSR
;
A
#
# COMPACT_ATOMS: atom_id res chain seq x y z
N MET A 1 -7.45 3.85 8.85
CA MET A 1 -6.14 3.60 9.47
C MET A 1 -6.13 2.39 10.38
N GLU A 2 -7.11 2.20 11.26
CA GLU A 2 -7.18 1.06 12.20
C GLU A 2 -7.00 -0.33 11.57
N LEU A 3 -7.60 -0.58 10.39
CA LEU A 3 -7.42 -1.85 9.67
C LEU A 3 -5.95 -2.14 9.34
N LEU A 4 -5.23 -1.12 8.85
CA LEU A 4 -3.80 -1.23 8.54
C LEU A 4 -2.98 -1.43 9.81
N THR A 5 -3.35 -0.77 10.91
CA THR A 5 -2.71 -0.97 12.23
C THR A 5 -2.84 -2.43 12.67
N LYS A 6 -4.05 -2.98 12.69
CA LYS A 6 -4.31 -4.38 13.07
C LYS A 6 -3.53 -5.38 12.21
N LEU A 7 -3.41 -5.12 10.90
CA LEU A 7 -2.63 -5.97 10.00
C LEU A 7 -1.12 -5.92 10.33
N ARG A 8 -0.58 -4.73 10.61
CA ARG A 8 0.84 -4.54 10.95
C ARG A 8 1.20 -5.12 12.31
N GLU A 9 0.29 -5.08 13.27
CA GLU A 9 0.46 -5.67 14.60
C GLU A 9 0.36 -7.19 14.60
N SER A 10 -0.33 -7.78 13.62
CA SER A 10 -0.58 -9.24 13.51
C SER A 10 0.34 -9.96 12.51
N VAL A 11 1.47 -9.35 12.13
CA VAL A 11 2.45 -9.99 11.26
C VAL A 11 3.07 -11.22 11.92
N ASN A 12 3.37 -12.23 11.12
CA ASN A 12 4.04 -13.44 11.56
C ASN A 12 5.14 -13.79 10.54
N PRO A 13 6.42 -13.87 10.94
CA PRO A 13 6.92 -13.68 12.31
C PRO A 13 6.71 -12.24 12.84
N PRO A 14 6.66 -12.04 14.18
CA PRO A 14 6.53 -10.71 14.77
C PRO A 14 7.69 -9.79 14.39
N ALA A 15 7.40 -8.54 14.07
CA ALA A 15 8.40 -7.54 13.73
C ALA A 15 8.78 -6.68 14.94
N SER A 16 10.08 -6.50 15.19
CA SER A 16 10.61 -5.70 16.30
C SER A 16 10.62 -4.19 16.04
N ASN A 17 10.47 -3.77 14.79
CA ASN A 17 10.63 -2.38 14.34
C ASN A 17 9.51 -1.92 13.38
N MET A 18 8.34 -2.55 13.43
CA MET A 18 7.21 -2.17 12.57
C MET A 18 6.64 -0.81 13.00
N MET A 19 6.91 0.23 12.22
CA MET A 19 6.46 1.59 12.55
C MET A 19 4.92 1.74 12.45
N MET A 20 4.34 2.62 13.25
CA MET A 20 2.92 2.97 13.13
C MET A 20 2.69 3.82 11.87
N LEU A 21 1.60 3.55 11.16
CA LEU A 21 1.21 4.37 10.02
C LEU A 21 0.41 5.57 10.50
N ASN A 22 0.71 6.72 9.92
CA ASN A 22 -0.11 7.92 10.04
C ASN A 22 -0.58 8.37 8.65
N TYR A 23 -1.74 8.99 8.61
CA TYR A 23 -2.24 9.59 7.37
C TYR A 23 -1.41 10.82 7.01
N SER A 24 -1.06 10.96 5.73
CA SER A 24 -0.34 12.13 5.22
C SER A 24 -1.14 12.77 4.10
N VAL A 25 -1.53 14.02 4.31
CA VAL A 25 -2.23 14.85 3.31
C VAL A 25 -1.33 15.11 2.09
N GLU A 26 -0.01 15.20 2.31
CA GLU A 26 0.97 15.34 1.23
C GLU A 26 0.95 14.11 0.31
N LEU A 27 0.96 12.89 0.89
CA LEU A 27 0.87 11.65 0.11
C LEU A 27 -0.48 11.50 -0.60
N GLU A 28 -1.57 11.96 0.02
CA GLU A 28 -2.89 12.00 -0.62
C GLU A 28 -2.88 12.90 -1.86
N SER A 29 -2.28 14.09 -1.77
CA SER A 29 -2.20 15.02 -2.91
C SER A 29 -1.43 14.40 -4.08
N ILE A 30 -0.28 13.79 -3.81
CA ILE A 30 0.54 13.12 -4.85
C ILE A 30 -0.27 12.00 -5.52
N ALA A 31 -1.01 11.21 -4.72
CA ALA A 31 -1.86 10.14 -5.27
C ALA A 31 -3.00 10.72 -6.13
N LYS A 32 -3.66 11.79 -5.69
CA LYS A 32 -4.73 12.48 -6.45
C LYS A 32 -4.22 13.05 -7.76
N ASP A 33 -3.10 13.76 -7.73
CA ASP A 33 -2.49 14.36 -8.91
C ASP A 33 -2.11 13.27 -9.92
N TRP A 34 -1.62 12.12 -9.45
CA TRP A 34 -1.30 10.99 -10.32
C TRP A 34 -2.53 10.38 -11.00
N ILE A 35 -3.55 10.01 -10.21
CA ILE A 35 -4.74 9.34 -10.74
C ILE A 35 -5.66 10.28 -11.53
N SER A 36 -5.46 11.60 -11.44
CA SER A 36 -6.24 12.62 -12.16
C SER A 36 -6.23 12.43 -13.68
N ASN A 37 -5.14 11.86 -14.22
CA ASN A 37 -4.97 11.58 -15.64
C ASN A 37 -5.47 10.18 -16.05
N CYS A 38 -6.14 9.45 -15.14
CA CYS A 38 -6.54 8.05 -15.34
C CYS A 38 -5.36 7.15 -15.77
N SER A 39 -4.15 7.48 -15.33
CA SER A 39 -2.95 6.72 -15.66
C SER A 39 -2.95 5.39 -14.90
N VAL A 40 -2.89 4.28 -15.63
CA VAL A 40 -2.77 2.93 -15.06
C VAL A 40 -1.33 2.60 -14.66
N LEU A 41 -0.35 3.34 -15.19
CA LEU A 41 1.05 3.19 -14.81
C LEU A 41 1.28 3.82 -13.44
N ALA A 42 2.37 3.48 -12.76
CA ALA A 42 2.87 4.26 -11.63
C ALA A 42 3.80 5.38 -12.12
N PRO A 43 3.92 6.52 -11.42
CA PRO A 43 4.93 7.53 -11.73
C PRO A 43 6.32 6.90 -11.61
N GLU A 44 7.24 7.33 -12.48
CA GLU A 44 8.64 6.95 -12.34
C GLU A 44 9.19 7.44 -10.99
N PRO A 45 10.00 6.63 -10.27
CA PRO A 45 10.53 7.02 -8.96
C PRO A 45 11.29 8.35 -8.95
N LYS A 46 11.92 8.73 -10.07
CA LYS A 46 12.63 10.01 -10.22
C LYS A 46 11.71 11.24 -10.15
N ASN A 47 10.41 11.06 -10.38
CA ASN A 47 9.40 12.11 -10.35
C ASN A 47 8.69 12.22 -8.99
N LEU A 48 9.03 11.34 -8.04
CA LEU A 48 8.46 11.36 -6.69
C LEU A 48 9.31 12.24 -5.76
N PRO A 49 8.71 12.82 -4.70
CA PRO A 49 9.48 13.50 -3.65
C PRO A 49 10.53 12.58 -3.02
N LYS A 50 11.62 13.14 -2.50
CA LYS A 50 12.79 12.38 -2.01
C LYS A 50 12.47 11.32 -0.94
N ASN A 51 11.38 11.49 -0.19
CA ASN A 51 10.90 10.60 0.87
C ASN A 51 9.80 9.63 0.40
N VAL A 52 9.49 9.60 -0.90
CA VAL A 52 8.45 8.75 -1.49
C VAL A 52 9.12 7.87 -2.55
N SER A 53 9.17 6.57 -2.26
CA SER A 53 9.86 5.60 -3.12
C SER A 53 8.92 4.76 -3.98
N PHE A 54 7.62 4.76 -3.66
CA PHE A 54 6.66 3.88 -4.30
C PHE A 54 5.23 4.41 -4.25
N THR A 55 4.51 4.19 -5.34
CA THR A 55 3.08 4.46 -5.52
C THR A 55 2.50 3.38 -6.40
N GLN A 56 1.36 2.81 -6.04
CA GLN A 56 0.71 1.75 -6.81
C GLN A 56 -0.69 2.18 -7.24
N SER A 57 -0.99 2.00 -8.51
CA SER A 57 -2.33 2.07 -9.09
C SER A 57 -2.99 0.68 -9.03
N MET A 58 -4.30 0.66 -8.86
CA MET A 58 -5.12 -0.54 -8.94
C MET A 58 -6.38 -0.20 -9.74
N ASP A 59 -6.65 -1.01 -10.76
CA ASP A 59 -7.85 -0.87 -11.58
C ASP A 59 -8.95 -1.80 -11.06
N PHE A 60 -10.16 -1.24 -10.92
CA PHE A 60 -11.32 -1.99 -10.47
C PHE A 60 -12.49 -1.78 -11.43
N VAL A 61 -13.19 -2.87 -11.76
CA VAL A 61 -14.41 -2.82 -12.60
C VAL A 61 -15.54 -2.07 -11.89
N THR A 62 -15.66 -2.28 -10.58
CA THR A 62 -16.62 -1.59 -9.72
C THR A 62 -15.88 -0.82 -8.65
N ARG A 63 -16.46 0.30 -8.17
CA ARG A 63 -15.85 1.10 -7.11
C ARG A 63 -15.70 0.24 -5.85
N PRO A 64 -14.47 -0.09 -5.40
CA PRO A 64 -14.28 -0.92 -4.23
C PRO A 64 -14.48 -0.09 -2.96
N SER A 65 -14.71 -0.76 -1.83
CA SER A 65 -14.56 -0.13 -0.52
C SER A 65 -13.07 -0.10 -0.14
N PHE A 66 -12.68 0.84 0.72
CA PHE A 66 -11.31 0.87 1.23
C PHE A 66 -10.94 -0.45 1.93
N GLU A 67 -11.88 -1.02 2.69
CA GLU A 67 -11.71 -2.30 3.35
C GLU A 67 -11.45 -3.44 2.38
N SER A 68 -12.23 -3.55 1.28
CA SER A 68 -12.04 -4.62 0.30
C SER A 68 -10.69 -4.51 -0.40
N VAL A 69 -10.21 -3.29 -0.66
CA VAL A 69 -8.86 -3.08 -1.23
C VAL A 69 -7.79 -3.61 -0.28
N ILE A 70 -7.84 -3.24 1.00
CA ILE A 70 -6.86 -3.68 1.98
C ILE A 70 -6.94 -5.19 2.23
N GLN A 71 -8.14 -5.78 2.27
CA GLN A 71 -8.31 -7.23 2.39
C GLN A 71 -7.68 -7.98 1.20
N ASN A 72 -7.91 -7.52 -0.03
CA ASN A 72 -7.31 -8.11 -1.23
C ASN A 72 -5.78 -8.04 -1.18
N MET A 73 -5.21 -6.88 -0.82
CA MET A 73 -3.75 -6.74 -0.68
C MET A 73 -3.21 -7.66 0.43
N SER A 74 -3.91 -7.78 1.56
CA SER A 74 -3.47 -8.61 2.69
C SER A 74 -3.53 -10.11 2.40
N ALA A 75 -4.34 -10.54 1.43
CA ALA A 75 -4.48 -11.95 1.07
C ALA A 75 -3.18 -12.54 0.50
N GLU A 76 -2.31 -11.73 -0.09
CA GLU A 76 -0.98 -12.15 -0.57
C GLU A 76 -0.09 -12.72 0.54
N LYS A 77 -0.37 -12.37 1.81
CA LYS A 77 0.30 -12.98 2.98
C LYS A 77 0.17 -14.51 2.98
N GLY A 78 -0.96 -15.05 2.50
CA GLY A 78 -1.24 -16.49 2.55
C GLY A 78 -0.30 -17.34 1.68
N ILE A 79 0.43 -16.70 0.78
CA ILE A 79 1.34 -17.33 -0.18
C ILE A 79 2.74 -16.73 -0.10
N TYR A 80 3.07 -15.94 0.94
CA TYR A 80 4.40 -15.36 1.09
C TYR A 80 5.18 -16.09 2.19
N ASP A 81 6.37 -16.57 1.85
CA ASP A 81 7.33 -17.13 2.80
C ASP A 81 8.35 -16.05 3.20
N TYR A 82 8.24 -15.58 4.44
CA TYR A 82 9.13 -14.58 5.00
C TYR A 82 10.59 -15.02 5.08
N TYR A 83 10.86 -16.29 5.42
CA TYR A 83 12.23 -16.77 5.66
C TYR A 83 12.98 -16.99 4.36
N ASN A 84 12.27 -17.40 3.31
CA ASN A 84 12.84 -17.61 1.98
C ASN A 84 12.70 -16.40 1.06
N ASN A 85 11.96 -15.37 1.48
CA ASN A 85 11.60 -14.20 0.69
C ASN A 85 11.04 -14.58 -0.69
N SER A 86 10.09 -15.51 -0.69
CA SER A 86 9.47 -16.07 -1.90
C SER A 86 7.96 -16.06 -1.80
N ARG A 87 7.30 -16.11 -2.97
CA ARG A 87 5.89 -16.47 -3.09
C ARG A 87 5.76 -17.99 -3.30
#